data_AF-A0A2S5MJR0-F1
#
_entry.id   AF-A0A2S5MJR0-F1
#
_cell.length_a   1.000
_cell.length_b   1.000
_cell.length_c   1.000
_cell.angle_alpha   90.00
_cell.angle_beta   90.00
_cell.angle_gamma   90.00
#
_symmetry.space_group_name_H-M   'P 1'
#
loop_
_entity.id
_entity.type
_entity.pdbx_description
1 polymer ?
#
loop_
_entity_poly.entity_id
_entity_poly.type
_entity_poly.pdbx_seq_one_letter_code
_entity_poly.pdbx_strand_id
1 'polypeptide(L)'
;MNNIENIVARRPAESSQQSLPTLHVEDRDGVVHELEAVEGWRLMEILRDHGVGMDNTCGGALACAECHVVLDAESARRVPPPREEEVEK
;
A
#
# COMPACT_ATOMS: atom_id res chain seq x y z
N MET A 1 -1.71 21.85 39.23
CA MET A 1 -1.33 22.53 37.97
C MET A 1 -0.89 21.46 36.99
N ASN A 2 -1.79 21.18 36.05
CA ASN A 2 -1.74 20.42 34.80
C ASN A 2 -0.90 19.13 34.70
N ASN A 3 -1.62 18.00 34.78
CA ASN A 3 -1.24 16.67 34.33
C ASN A 3 -1.26 16.61 32.79
N ILE A 4 -0.13 16.31 32.15
CA ILE A 4 0.00 16.21 30.68
C ILE A 4 0.37 14.80 30.21
N GLU A 5 0.32 13.80 31.08
CA GLU A 5 0.67 12.40 30.74
C GLU A 5 -0.46 11.62 30.05
N ASN A 6 -1.13 12.21 29.06
CA ASN A 6 -2.19 11.49 28.32
C ASN A 6 -2.43 11.97 26.87
N ILE A 7 -1.37 12.21 26.09
CA ILE A 7 -1.46 12.55 24.65
C ILE A 7 -0.53 11.67 23.80
N VAL A 8 -0.18 10.47 24.26
CA VAL A 8 0.16 9.39 23.32
C VAL A 8 -1.08 8.54 23.24
N ALA A 9 -1.90 8.84 22.23
CA ALA A 9 -3.13 8.16 21.94
C ALA A 9 -2.93 6.65 22.09
N ARG A 10 -3.58 6.08 23.10
CA ARG A 10 -3.82 4.64 23.19
C ARG A 10 -4.49 4.24 21.88
N ARG A 11 -3.76 3.60 20.95
CA ARG A 11 -4.40 2.85 19.88
C ARG A 11 -4.85 1.54 20.55
N PRO A 12 -6.16 1.31 20.75
CA PRO A 12 -6.61 0.07 21.33
C PRO A 12 -6.27 -1.04 20.33
N ALA A 13 -5.26 -1.84 20.67
CA ALA A 13 -5.08 -3.15 20.08
C ALA A 13 -6.08 -4.07 20.81
N GLU A 14 -7.32 -4.19 20.31
CA GLU A 14 -8.22 -5.31 20.60
C GLU A 14 -9.57 -5.21 19.86
N SER A 15 -10.07 -6.38 19.46
CA SER A 15 -11.38 -6.72 18.88
C SER A 15 -11.66 -6.41 17.40
N SER A 16 -11.10 -7.23 16.50
CA SER A 16 -11.91 -8.02 15.57
C SER A 16 -11.01 -9.00 14.82
N GLN A 17 -11.45 -10.25 14.67
CA GLN A 17 -10.84 -11.25 13.79
C GLN A 17 -11.07 -10.86 12.32
N GLN A 18 -10.54 -9.71 11.91
CA GLN A 18 -10.53 -9.29 10.53
C GLN A 18 -9.41 -10.05 9.85
N SER A 19 -9.76 -11.08 9.08
CA SER A 19 -8.83 -11.66 8.11
C SER A 19 -8.36 -10.53 7.21
N LEU A 20 -7.07 -10.23 7.22
CA LEU A 20 -6.49 -9.25 6.31
C LEU A 20 -6.77 -9.73 4.87
N PRO A 21 -7.20 -8.84 3.96
CA PRO A 21 -7.31 -9.20 2.56
C PRO A 21 -5.95 -9.64 2.03
N THR A 22 -5.94 -10.63 1.14
CA THR A 22 -4.72 -11.11 0.49
C THR A 22 -4.53 -10.40 -0.85
N LEU A 23 -3.31 -9.94 -1.11
CA LEU A 23 -2.87 -9.40 -2.39
C LEU A 23 -1.98 -10.45 -3.08
N HIS A 24 -2.30 -10.80 -4.32
CA HIS A 24 -1.46 -11.67 -5.15
C HIS A 24 -0.63 -10.80 -6.09
N VAL A 25 0.69 -10.90 -5.98
CA VAL A 25 1.62 -10.06 -6.76
C VAL A 25 2.63 -10.93 -7.48
N GLU A 26 2.74 -10.73 -8.79
CA GLU A 26 3.85 -11.26 -9.58
C GLU A 26 4.99 -10.23 -9.58
N ASP A 27 6.18 -10.64 -9.16
CA ASP A 27 7.36 -9.78 -9.22
C ASP A 27 8.00 -9.76 -10.62
N ARG A 28 9.12 -9.03 -10.75
CA ARG A 28 9.82 -8.89 -12.04
C ARG A 28 10.52 -10.17 -12.49
N ASP A 29 10.70 -11.14 -11.60
CA ASP A 29 11.26 -12.46 -11.89
C ASP A 29 10.16 -13.49 -12.22
N GLY A 30 8.89 -13.07 -12.21
CA GLY A 30 7.72 -13.91 -12.48
C GLY A 30 7.29 -14.76 -11.28
N VAL A 31 7.79 -14.47 -10.08
CA VAL A 31 7.40 -15.19 -8.86
C VAL A 31 6.14 -14.57 -8.29
N VAL A 32 5.16 -15.41 -7.97
CA VAL A 32 3.91 -14.99 -7.35
C VAL A 32 4.05 -15.02 -5.83
N HIS A 33 3.70 -13.90 -5.21
CA HIS A 33 3.70 -13.68 -3.77
C HIS A 33 2.27 -13.49 -3.27
N GLU A 34 1.94 -14.10 -2.14
CA GLU A 34 0.70 -13.85 -1.41
C GLU A 34 1.04 -12.95 -0.21
N LEU A 35 0.55 -11.72 -0.24
CA LEU A 35 0.86 -10.70 0.75
C LEU A 35 -0.37 -10.37 1.57
N GLU A 36 -0.20 -10.21 2.88
CA GLU A 36 -1.23 -9.63 3.73
C GLU A 36 -1.34 -8.13 3.44
N ALA A 37 -2.53 -7.69 3.04
CA ALA A 37 -2.85 -6.30 2.77
C ALA A 37 -3.64 -5.70 3.92
N VAL A 38 -3.28 -4.48 4.32
CA VAL A 38 -4.02 -3.71 5.32
C VAL A 38 -5.01 -2.81 4.60
N GLU A 39 -6.29 -2.94 4.92
CA GLU A 39 -7.32 -2.09 4.30
C GLU A 39 -7.05 -0.60 4.58
N GLY A 40 -7.26 0.23 3.55
CA GLY A 40 -6.99 1.67 3.61
C GLY A 40 -5.54 2.08 3.35
N TRP A 41 -4.61 1.13 3.24
CA TRP A 41 -3.23 1.40 2.85
C TRP A 41 -3.07 1.45 1.33
N ARG A 42 -2.04 2.15 0.85
CA ARG A 42 -1.72 2.23 -0.57
C ARG A 42 -0.95 0.97 -0.98
N LEU A 43 -1.22 0.44 -2.18
CA LEU A 43 -0.51 -0.73 -2.71
C LEU A 43 1.01 -0.57 -2.64
N MET A 44 1.53 0.58 -3.04
CA MET A 44 2.98 0.87 -2.98
C MET A 44 3.56 0.65 -1.58
N GLU A 45 2.86 1.06 -0.50
CA GLU A 45 3.35 0.94 0.87
C GLU A 45 3.41 -0.52 1.30
N ILE A 46 2.38 -1.29 0.95
CA ILE A 46 2.30 -2.73 1.20
C ILE A 46 3.45 -3.46 0.48
N LEU A 47 3.65 -3.18 -0.81
CA LEU A 47 4.69 -3.84 -1.60
C LEU A 47 6.10 -3.56 -1.08
N ARG A 48 6.39 -2.30 -0.71
CA ARG A 48 7.68 -1.93 -0.11
C ARG A 48 7.90 -2.62 1.22
N ASP A 49 6.89 -2.61 2.09
CA ASP A 49 7.03 -3.18 3.45
C ASP A 49 7.21 -4.71 3.40
N HIS A 50 6.67 -5.38 2.38
CA HIS A 50 6.93 -6.79 2.09
C HIS A 50 8.21 -7.04 1.25
N GLY A 51 8.92 -5.99 0.84
CA GLY A 51 10.16 -6.09 0.06
C GLY A 51 9.97 -6.57 -1.38
N VAL A 52 8.78 -6.38 -1.96
CA VAL A 52 8.44 -6.85 -3.31
C VAL A 52 8.61 -5.72 -4.33
N GLY A 53 9.78 -5.69 -4.97
CA GLY A 53 9.99 -5.06 -6.28
C GLY A 53 10.06 -3.54 -6.36
N MET A 54 10.00 -2.79 -5.24
CA MET A 54 9.98 -1.30 -5.25
C MET A 54 10.53 -0.69 -3.95
N ASP A 55 11.39 0.33 -4.08
CA ASP A 55 11.91 1.11 -2.93
C ASP A 55 10.98 2.28 -2.54
N ASN A 56 10.18 2.78 -3.49
CA ASN A 56 9.27 3.92 -3.34
C ASN A 56 9.96 5.20 -2.83
N THR A 57 11.04 5.58 -3.51
CA THR A 57 11.92 6.69 -3.09
C THR A 57 11.20 8.02 -2.88
N CYS A 58 10.17 8.33 -3.67
CA CYS A 58 9.40 9.57 -3.51
C CYS A 58 8.25 9.51 -2.49
N GLY A 59 7.99 8.35 -1.88
CA GLY A 59 6.96 8.22 -0.83
C GLY A 59 5.54 8.62 -1.25
N GLY A 60 5.22 8.57 -2.55
CA GLY A 60 3.90 8.93 -3.06
C GLY A 60 3.71 10.44 -3.29
N ALA A 61 4.79 11.19 -3.43
CA ALA A 61 4.77 12.63 -3.72
C ALA A 61 4.65 12.98 -5.22
N LEU A 62 4.31 12.01 -6.08
CA LEU A 62 4.26 12.19 -7.55
C LEU A 62 5.56 12.76 -8.15
N ALA A 63 6.70 12.37 -7.59
CA ALA A 63 8.03 12.82 -8.04
C ALA A 63 8.85 11.69 -8.69
N CYS A 64 8.30 10.48 -8.78
CA CYS A 64 8.93 9.28 -9.31
C CYS A 64 7.89 8.36 -9.95
N ALA A 65 8.32 7.25 -10.55
CA ALA A 65 7.47 6.24 -11.20
C ALA A 65 7.74 4.80 -10.71
N GLU A 66 8.46 4.64 -9.59
CA GLU A 66 8.84 3.32 -9.08
C GLU A 66 7.64 2.48 -8.61
N CYS A 67 6.54 3.13 -8.21
CA CYS A 67 5.30 2.49 -7.78
C CYS A 67 4.41 1.99 -8.92
N HIS A 68 4.90 2.05 -10.17
CA HIS A 68 4.16 1.58 -11.33
C HIS A 68 3.91 0.06 -11.25
N VAL A 69 2.64 -0.33 -11.42
CA VAL A 69 2.18 -1.72 -11.42
C VAL A 69 1.27 -1.98 -12.60
N VAL A 70 1.22 -3.25 -13.02
CA VAL A 70 0.22 -3.74 -13.97
C VAL A 70 -0.88 -4.43 -13.18
N LEU A 71 -2.12 -4.01 -13.41
CA LEU A 71 -3.29 -4.64 -12.82
C LEU A 71 -3.90 -5.61 -13.83
N ASP A 72 -4.42 -6.73 -13.32
CA ASP A 72 -5.28 -7.59 -14.11
C ASP A 72 -6.60 -6.86 -14.47
N ALA A 73 -7.33 -7.41 -15.44
CA ALA A 73 -8.52 -6.76 -15.96
C ALA A 73 -9.64 -6.57 -14.92
N GLU A 74 -9.76 -7.45 -13.92
CA GLU A 74 -10.75 -7.32 -12.86
C GLU A 74 -10.34 -6.23 -11.87
N SER A 75 -9.09 -6.23 -11.41
CA SER A 75 -8.58 -5.21 -10.50
C SER A 75 -8.57 -3.81 -11.12
N ALA A 76 -8.21 -3.70 -12.40
CA ALA A 76 -8.21 -2.43 -13.13
C ALA A 76 -9.61 -1.78 -13.19
N ARG A 77 -10.69 -2.57 -13.19
CA ARG A 77 -12.08 -2.05 -13.16
C ARG A 77 -12.48 -1.47 -11.81
N ARG A 78 -11.71 -1.71 -10.75
CA ARG A 78 -12.01 -1.30 -9.37
C ARG A 78 -11.32 0.00 -8.98
N VAL A 79 -10.41 0.50 -9.81
CA VAL A 79 -9.65 1.74 -9.58
C VAL A 79 -10.02 2.80 -10.63
N PRO A 80 -9.95 4.09 -10.29
CA PRO A 80 -10.08 5.14 -11.30
C PRO A 80 -8.94 5.07 -12.33
N PRO A 81 -9.11 5.65 -13.52
CA PRO A 81 -8.01 5.83 -14.46
C PRO A 81 -6.90 6.69 -13.83
N PRO A 82 -5.64 6.51 -14.27
CA PRO A 82 -4.54 7.34 -13.80
C PRO A 82 -4.78 8.80 -14.17
N ARG A 83 -4.32 9.70 -13.30
CA ARG A 83 -4.39 11.16 -13.53
C ARG A 83 -3.32 11.61 -14.52
N GLU A 84 -3.48 12.79 -15.11
CA GLU A 84 -2.49 13.35 -16.03
C GLU A 84 -1.10 13.42 -15.38
N GLU A 85 -1.02 13.87 -14.12
CA GLU A 85 0.26 13.97 -13.40
C GLU A 85 0.87 12.61 -13.07
N GLU A 86 0.08 11.53 -13.03
CA GLU A 86 0.55 10.16 -12.87
C GLU A 86 1.06 9.58 -14.20
N VAL A 87 0.44 9.95 -15.32
CA VAL A 87 0.83 9.51 -16.67
C VAL A 87 2.14 10.15 -17.14
N GLU A 88 2.42 11.38 -16.69
CA GLU A 88 3.64 12.11 -17.03
C GLU A 88 4.89 11.67 -16.24
N LYS A 89 4.81 10.61 -15.42
CA LYS A 89 5.92 10.06 -14.65
C LYS A 89 6.38 8.72 -15.21
#